data_AF-A0A428HWQ8-F1
#
_entry.id   AF-A0A428HWQ8-F1
#
_cell.length_a   1.000
_cell.length_b   1.000
_cell.length_c   1.000
_cell.angle_alpha   90.00
_cell.angle_beta   90.00
_cell.angle_gamma   90.00
#
_symmetry.space_group_name_H-M   'P 1'
#
loop_
_entity.id
_entity.type
_entity.pdbx_description
1 polymer ?
#
loop_
_entity_poly.entity_id
_entity_poly.type
_entity_poly.pdbx_seq_one_letter_code
_entity_poly.pdbx_strand_id
1 'polypeptide(L)'
;MNIGGKQVLAGSVNYYKVTADYSQYKGIEADKDRIAKGFYIVDDYPEEAVTINQDGVQVTDSKGQVVKGLKMALYESLAKAPSGVQETLKSSNFKPKGAIQVFEAEKPEEFYKTYVQTGEVLTITNPMTVKKELGKTGGKYENTAYQVDFGMAYVTETVVNNVPKIEPKKDVVIDHLSKESLDGKDVRLNQTFNYKLVGSLIPKDRSEQLFEYKFRDDYDETHDDYQSIYQVFATVDFETSDGQKFKAGDELTKFTSQVVDKAKGKVDISFDDAFLKSILETSEFQAEVYLQMTRIQSGTVENTYSHPVNGVEVASNTVVTHTPEPPKPEEPKKEEPKPEPKLEQPKKEEPKPEPKPEPKTPEEHPQELVNQPERSLPSTGEKDSADLLLAALAMGSVATGLFYSKRKKKEA
;
A
#
# COMPACT_ATOMS: atom_id res chain seq x y z
N MET A 1 -5.59 12.09 19.21
CA MET A 1 -4.30 11.49 18.80
C MET A 1 -3.72 12.36 17.70
N ASN A 2 -2.42 12.67 17.73
CA ASN A 2 -1.76 13.33 16.59
C ASN A 2 -1.44 12.26 15.53
N ILE A 3 -1.84 12.51 14.28
CA ILE A 3 -1.63 11.59 13.17
C ILE A 3 -0.67 12.13 12.10
N GLY A 4 0.03 13.23 12.36
CA GLY A 4 1.08 13.73 11.47
C GLY A 4 2.15 12.67 11.23
N GLY A 5 2.51 12.46 9.97
CA GLY A 5 3.47 11.46 9.51
C GLY A 5 2.92 10.03 9.39
N LYS A 6 1.66 9.78 9.78
CA LYS A 6 1.07 8.43 9.77
C LYS A 6 0.54 8.00 8.41
N GLN A 7 0.34 6.69 8.29
CA GLN A 7 -0.38 6.05 7.18
C GLN A 7 -1.89 6.25 7.37
N VAL A 8 -2.52 6.94 6.44
CA VAL A 8 -3.96 7.25 6.45
C VAL A 8 -4.61 6.51 5.30
N LEU A 9 -5.50 5.58 5.61
CA LEU A 9 -6.22 4.82 4.59
C LEU A 9 -7.14 5.75 3.79
N ALA A 10 -7.39 5.39 2.54
CA ALA A 10 -8.30 6.15 1.71
C ALA A 10 -9.74 6.01 2.24
N GLY A 11 -10.49 7.11 2.30
CA GLY A 11 -11.80 7.18 2.96
C GLY A 11 -11.75 7.65 4.43
N SER A 12 -10.59 7.62 5.09
CA SER A 12 -10.43 8.13 6.46
C SER A 12 -10.56 9.64 6.52
N VAL A 13 -10.94 10.16 7.70
CA VAL A 13 -11.09 11.60 7.96
C VAL A 13 -9.91 12.14 8.75
N ASN A 14 -9.19 13.09 8.18
CA ASN A 14 -8.19 13.91 8.85
C ASN A 14 -8.89 15.08 9.56
N TYR A 15 -8.86 15.11 10.88
CA TYR A 15 -9.36 16.25 11.67
C TYR A 15 -8.23 17.25 11.91
N TYR A 16 -7.91 18.05 10.89
CA TYR A 16 -6.88 19.08 11.03
C TYR A 16 -7.27 20.10 12.09
N LYS A 17 -6.28 20.52 12.88
CA LYS A 17 -6.41 21.60 13.85
C LYS A 17 -5.43 22.69 13.50
N VAL A 18 -5.94 23.80 12.97
CA VAL A 18 -5.14 24.98 12.64
C VAL A 18 -5.34 26.01 13.75
N THR A 19 -4.24 26.55 14.26
CA THR A 19 -4.29 27.58 15.31
C THR A 19 -4.10 28.95 14.68
N ALA A 20 -4.98 29.90 15.00
CA ALA A 20 -4.72 31.32 14.82
C ALA A 20 -4.34 31.92 16.17
N ASP A 21 -3.07 32.29 16.32
CA ASP A 21 -2.50 32.77 17.58
C ASP A 21 -2.37 34.29 17.58
N TYR A 22 -3.26 34.97 18.31
CA TYR A 22 -3.19 36.41 18.51
C TYR A 22 -2.53 36.80 19.83
N SER A 23 -2.00 35.86 20.61
CA SER A 23 -1.48 36.12 21.96
C SER A 23 -0.45 37.25 22.02
N GLN A 24 0.40 37.36 20.98
CA GLN A 24 1.38 38.43 20.83
C GLN A 24 0.79 39.83 20.64
N TYR A 25 -0.49 39.93 20.26
CA TYR A 25 -1.21 41.18 20.02
C TYR A 25 -2.05 41.63 21.21
N LYS A 26 -1.93 40.96 22.36
CA LYS A 26 -2.67 41.35 23.58
C LYS A 26 -2.37 42.80 23.96
N GLY A 27 -3.40 43.63 23.97
CA GLY A 27 -3.33 45.06 24.27
C GLY A 27 -2.71 45.91 23.16
N ILE A 28 -2.49 45.37 21.95
CA ILE A 28 -1.99 46.16 20.83
C ILE A 28 -2.95 47.30 20.49
N GLU A 29 -2.43 48.45 20.11
CA GLU A 29 -3.18 49.55 19.50
C GLU A 29 -2.78 49.64 18.03
N ALA A 30 -3.66 49.18 17.13
CA ALA A 30 -3.44 49.23 15.69
C ALA A 30 -4.26 50.38 15.07
N ASP A 31 -3.69 51.07 14.09
CA ASP A 31 -4.40 52.07 13.31
C ASP A 31 -5.46 51.43 12.39
N LYS A 32 -6.43 52.25 11.96
CA LYS A 32 -7.57 51.80 11.14
C LYS A 32 -7.13 51.21 9.80
N ASP A 33 -6.06 51.73 9.20
CA ASP A 33 -5.59 51.27 7.89
C ASP A 33 -5.02 49.85 7.98
N ARG A 34 -4.31 49.54 9.07
CA ARG A 34 -3.83 48.17 9.35
C ARG A 34 -4.98 47.20 9.63
N ILE A 35 -5.97 47.61 10.43
CA ILE A 35 -7.15 46.79 10.72
C ILE A 35 -7.95 46.53 9.42
N ALA A 36 -8.06 47.53 8.55
CA ALA A 36 -8.76 47.43 7.27
C ALA A 36 -8.13 46.44 6.28
N LYS A 37 -6.86 46.04 6.48
CA LYS A 37 -6.24 44.97 5.68
C LYS A 37 -6.87 43.60 5.95
N GLY A 38 -7.61 43.46 7.05
CA GLY A 38 -8.36 42.26 7.40
C GLY A 38 -7.56 41.23 8.19
N PHE A 39 -8.27 40.19 8.62
CA PHE A 39 -7.74 39.03 9.32
C PHE A 39 -8.25 37.78 8.62
N TYR A 40 -7.32 36.89 8.25
CA TYR A 40 -7.65 35.68 7.51
C TYR A 40 -6.89 34.49 8.05
N ILE A 41 -7.50 33.31 7.94
CA ILE A 41 -6.79 32.03 7.98
C ILE A 41 -6.95 31.39 6.62
N VAL A 42 -5.84 31.00 6.00
CA VAL A 42 -5.80 30.38 4.67
C VAL A 42 -5.27 28.96 4.81
N ASP A 43 -6.03 27.97 4.41
CA ASP A 43 -5.62 26.57 4.36
C ASP A 43 -5.31 26.18 2.90
N ASP A 44 -4.04 25.90 2.62
CA ASP A 44 -3.54 25.31 1.37
C ASP A 44 -3.60 23.79 1.52
N TYR A 45 -4.80 23.27 1.30
CA TYR A 45 -5.12 21.87 1.46
C TYR A 45 -4.85 21.10 0.17
N PRO A 46 -4.46 19.81 0.24
CA PRO A 46 -4.13 19.03 -0.94
C PRO A 46 -5.41 18.53 -1.60
N GLU A 47 -6.06 19.38 -2.37
CA GLU A 47 -7.36 19.15 -3.02
C GLU A 47 -7.36 17.94 -3.96
N GLU A 48 -6.21 17.54 -4.48
CA GLU A 48 -6.07 16.30 -5.24
C GLU A 48 -6.21 15.05 -4.37
N ALA A 49 -5.84 15.12 -3.10
CA ALA A 49 -5.81 14.00 -2.16
C ALA A 49 -7.01 13.93 -1.22
N VAL A 50 -7.56 15.08 -0.82
CA VAL A 50 -8.61 15.15 0.20
C VAL A 50 -9.81 15.98 -0.27
N THR A 51 -10.92 15.84 0.44
CA THR A 51 -12.13 16.64 0.27
C THR A 51 -12.55 17.21 1.62
N ILE A 52 -12.78 18.52 1.69
CA ILE A 52 -13.19 19.19 2.94
C ILE A 52 -14.62 18.80 3.29
N ASN A 53 -14.84 18.38 4.52
CA ASN A 53 -16.15 18.09 5.09
C ASN A 53 -16.74 19.38 5.68
N GLN A 54 -17.29 20.23 4.81
CA GLN A 54 -17.69 21.61 5.15
C GLN A 54 -18.62 21.72 6.36
N ASP A 55 -19.58 20.79 6.51
CA ASP A 55 -20.53 20.79 7.63
C ASP A 55 -19.86 20.55 8.99
N GLY A 56 -18.66 19.96 9.00
CA GLY A 56 -17.87 19.68 10.20
C GLY A 56 -16.84 20.76 10.53
N VAL A 57 -16.73 21.82 9.71
CA VAL A 57 -15.76 22.90 9.92
C VAL A 57 -16.23 23.79 11.07
N GLN A 58 -15.36 24.01 12.05
CA GLN A 58 -15.69 24.81 13.22
C GLN A 58 -14.48 25.63 13.69
N VAL A 59 -14.71 26.87 14.11
CA VAL A 59 -13.70 27.71 14.77
C VAL A 59 -14.13 27.98 16.21
N THR A 60 -13.24 27.68 17.17
CA THR A 60 -13.49 27.89 18.60
C THR A 60 -12.42 28.78 19.23
N ASP A 61 -12.81 29.56 20.24
CA ASP A 61 -11.88 30.32 21.09
C ASP A 61 -11.18 29.39 22.13
N SER A 62 -10.30 29.96 22.96
CA SER A 62 -9.57 29.20 23.99
C SER A 62 -10.47 28.63 25.10
N LYS A 63 -11.74 29.05 25.16
CA LYS A 63 -12.76 28.57 26.08
C LYS A 63 -13.65 27.50 25.43
N GLY A 64 -13.40 27.14 24.17
CA GLY A 64 -14.20 26.19 23.39
C GLY A 64 -15.52 26.76 22.88
N GLN A 65 -15.73 28.07 22.93
CA GLN A 65 -16.91 28.71 22.38
C GLN A 65 -16.74 28.97 20.89
N VAL A 66 -17.82 28.80 20.12
CA VAL A 66 -17.81 29.05 18.68
C VAL A 66 -17.55 30.53 18.41
N VAL A 67 -16.56 30.79 17.57
CA VAL A 67 -16.19 32.12 17.09
C VAL A 67 -17.25 32.64 16.13
N LYS A 68 -17.63 33.92 16.26
CA LYS A 68 -18.62 34.59 15.40
C LYS A 68 -17.92 35.57 14.46
N GLY A 69 -18.57 35.89 13.34
CA GLY A 69 -18.08 36.89 12.38
C GLY A 69 -16.92 36.42 11.51
N LEU A 70 -16.72 35.11 11.40
CA LEU A 70 -15.84 34.49 10.42
C LEU A 70 -16.70 33.84 9.32
N LYS A 71 -16.38 34.17 8.07
CA LYS A 71 -16.93 33.52 6.88
C LYS A 71 -15.90 32.55 6.32
N MET A 72 -16.32 31.32 6.06
CA MET A 72 -15.51 30.35 5.33
C MET A 72 -15.89 30.36 3.84
N ALA A 73 -14.89 30.33 2.96
CA ALA A 73 -15.08 30.17 1.52
C ALA A 73 -13.96 29.34 0.89
N LEU A 74 -14.30 28.57 -0.15
CA LEU A 74 -13.35 27.84 -0.99
C LEU A 74 -13.09 28.63 -2.27
N TYR A 75 -11.83 28.66 -2.68
CA TYR A 75 -11.41 29.32 -3.91
C TYR A 75 -10.58 28.35 -4.75
N GLU A 76 -10.85 28.29 -6.06
CA GLU A 76 -10.14 27.40 -7.01
C GLU A 76 -8.65 27.73 -7.14
N SER A 77 -8.24 28.94 -6.76
CA SER A 77 -6.84 29.38 -6.76
C SER A 77 -6.64 30.63 -5.91
N LEU A 78 -5.39 30.91 -5.54
CA LEU A 78 -5.03 32.17 -4.89
C LEU A 78 -5.56 33.39 -5.66
N ALA A 79 -5.51 33.38 -7.01
CA ALA A 79 -5.96 34.50 -7.85
C ALA A 79 -7.47 34.82 -7.73
N LYS A 80 -8.27 33.91 -7.16
CA LYS A 80 -9.71 34.09 -6.94
C LYS A 80 -10.06 34.51 -5.52
N ALA A 81 -9.11 34.45 -4.58
CA ALA A 81 -9.30 34.78 -3.17
C ALA A 81 -9.47 36.29 -2.93
N PRO A 82 -9.84 36.75 -1.72
CA PRO A 82 -9.91 38.18 -1.41
C PRO A 82 -8.58 38.88 -1.67
N SER A 83 -8.61 40.14 -2.12
CA SER A 83 -7.40 40.91 -2.45
C SER A 83 -6.41 40.99 -1.29
N GLY A 84 -6.91 41.11 -0.05
CA GLY A 84 -6.07 41.09 1.16
C GLY A 84 -5.24 39.81 1.30
N VAL A 85 -5.82 38.65 0.95
CA VAL A 85 -5.11 37.35 0.94
C VAL A 85 -4.09 37.31 -0.21
N GLN A 86 -4.51 37.70 -1.41
CA GLN A 86 -3.65 37.69 -2.61
C GLN A 86 -2.38 38.52 -2.42
N GLU A 87 -2.56 39.78 -2.02
CA GLU A 87 -1.47 40.73 -1.84
C GLU A 87 -0.55 40.30 -0.72
N THR A 88 -1.12 39.87 0.42
CA THR A 88 -0.32 39.51 1.59
C THR A 88 0.52 38.27 1.34
N LEU A 89 -0.07 37.17 0.86
CA LEU A 89 0.69 35.94 0.57
C LEU A 89 1.76 36.18 -0.50
N LYS A 90 1.44 36.97 -1.54
CA LYS A 90 2.43 37.34 -2.57
C LYS A 90 3.59 38.16 -2.00
N SER A 91 3.31 39.13 -1.13
CA SER A 91 4.33 39.97 -0.49
C SER A 91 5.23 39.16 0.47
N SER A 92 4.67 38.14 1.12
CA SER A 92 5.38 37.19 1.97
C SER A 92 6.03 36.04 1.19
N ASN A 93 5.97 36.05 -0.14
CA ASN A 93 6.50 35.00 -1.03
C ASN A 93 5.94 33.59 -0.77
N PHE A 94 4.72 33.51 -0.24
CA PHE A 94 3.96 32.26 -0.15
C PHE A 94 3.18 32.01 -1.44
N LYS A 95 3.18 30.75 -1.89
CA LYS A 95 2.56 30.32 -3.14
C LYS A 95 1.76 29.04 -2.91
N PRO A 96 0.54 29.16 -2.34
CA PRO A 96 -0.39 28.04 -2.24
C PRO A 96 -0.59 27.34 -3.58
N LYS A 97 -0.80 26.03 -3.56
CA LYS A 97 -0.94 25.20 -4.75
C LYS A 97 -2.43 24.95 -5.00
N GLY A 98 -2.90 25.37 -6.17
CA GLY A 98 -4.28 25.10 -6.57
C GLY A 98 -5.30 25.68 -5.59
N ALA A 99 -6.27 24.89 -5.17
CA ALA A 99 -7.41 25.35 -4.37
C ALA A 99 -7.02 25.70 -2.92
N ILE A 100 -7.67 26.74 -2.37
CA ILE A 100 -7.46 27.16 -0.98
C ILE A 100 -8.79 27.39 -0.27
N GLN A 101 -8.79 27.15 1.04
CA GLN A 101 -9.88 27.55 1.93
C GLN A 101 -9.47 28.82 2.67
N VAL A 102 -10.40 29.77 2.78
CA VAL A 102 -10.16 31.03 3.50
C VAL A 102 -11.25 31.22 4.53
N PHE A 103 -10.83 31.50 5.77
CA PHE A 103 -11.65 32.04 6.84
C PHE A 103 -11.39 33.53 6.91
N GLU A 104 -12.41 34.35 6.67
CA GLU A 104 -12.34 35.79 6.58
C GLU A 104 -13.13 36.43 7.72
N ALA A 105 -12.53 37.36 8.45
CA ALA A 105 -13.25 38.22 9.39
C ALA A 105 -14.16 39.20 8.64
N GLU A 106 -15.47 38.97 8.68
CA GLU A 106 -16.47 39.75 7.94
C GLU A 106 -16.48 41.23 8.36
N LYS A 107 -16.15 41.48 9.64
CA LYS A 107 -16.06 42.81 10.23
C LYS A 107 -14.73 42.96 10.96
N PRO A 108 -13.68 43.44 10.27
CA PRO A 108 -12.33 43.49 10.84
C PRO A 108 -12.22 44.26 12.16
N GLU A 109 -12.95 45.37 12.32
CA GLU A 109 -12.93 46.14 13.58
C GLU A 109 -13.56 45.41 14.78
N GLU A 110 -14.68 44.69 14.55
CA GLU A 110 -15.32 43.89 15.60
C GLU A 110 -14.42 42.70 15.97
N PHE A 111 -13.93 41.98 14.96
CA PHE A 111 -13.03 40.83 15.14
C PHE A 111 -11.74 41.21 15.87
N TYR A 112 -11.13 42.34 15.48
CA TYR A 112 -9.92 42.88 16.12
C TYR A 112 -10.15 43.11 17.62
N LYS A 113 -11.22 43.81 18.00
CA LYS A 113 -11.51 44.12 19.41
C LYS A 113 -11.81 42.86 20.22
N THR A 114 -12.49 41.89 19.63
CA THR A 114 -12.95 40.69 20.34
C THR A 114 -11.86 39.64 20.52
N TYR A 115 -11.05 39.39 19.49
CA TYR A 115 -10.13 38.25 19.46
C TYR A 115 -8.65 38.67 19.35
N VAL A 116 -8.34 39.68 18.55
CA VAL A 116 -6.94 40.05 18.27
C VAL A 116 -6.35 40.89 19.41
N GLN A 117 -6.99 42.00 19.77
CA GLN A 117 -6.55 42.90 20.83
C GLN A 117 -6.62 42.26 22.22
N THR A 118 -7.51 41.29 22.42
CA THR A 118 -7.60 40.51 23.67
C THR A 118 -6.50 39.44 23.77
N GLY A 119 -5.83 39.14 22.66
CA GLY A 119 -4.78 38.13 22.57
C GLY A 119 -5.32 36.71 22.62
N GLU A 120 -6.48 36.46 22.02
CA GLU A 120 -7.14 35.16 22.00
C GLU A 120 -6.39 34.17 21.10
N VAL A 121 -6.51 32.88 21.40
CA VAL A 121 -6.03 31.80 20.53
C VAL A 121 -7.23 31.06 19.98
N LEU A 122 -7.40 31.08 18.65
CA LEU A 122 -8.50 30.40 17.98
C LEU A 122 -8.02 29.06 17.43
N THR A 123 -8.88 28.05 17.49
CA THR A 123 -8.64 26.73 16.88
C THR A 123 -9.68 26.47 15.80
N ILE A 124 -9.22 26.27 14.57
CA ILE A 124 -10.02 25.80 13.45
C ILE A 124 -9.93 24.27 13.44
N THR A 125 -11.06 23.60 13.63
CA THR A 125 -11.20 22.17 13.35
C THR A 125 -11.71 22.00 11.92
N ASN A 126 -10.87 21.40 11.07
CA ASN A 126 -11.10 21.30 9.63
C ASN A 126 -11.06 19.83 9.19
N PRO A 127 -12.19 19.10 9.24
CA PRO A 127 -12.24 17.70 8.85
C PRO A 127 -12.14 17.56 7.32
N MET A 128 -11.24 16.70 6.86
CA MET A 128 -11.04 16.40 5.44
C MET A 128 -10.97 14.90 5.20
N THR A 129 -11.74 14.39 4.25
CA THR A 129 -11.74 12.96 3.90
C THR A 129 -10.73 12.68 2.79
N VAL A 130 -9.87 11.67 2.98
CA VAL A 130 -8.97 11.17 1.93
C VAL A 130 -9.78 10.54 0.79
N LYS A 131 -9.52 10.93 -0.45
CA LYS A 131 -10.24 10.40 -1.62
C LYS A 131 -9.99 8.89 -1.78
N LYS A 132 -11.05 8.15 -2.09
CA LYS A 132 -11.00 6.69 -2.28
C LYS A 132 -10.01 6.25 -3.36
N GLU A 133 -9.87 7.02 -4.44
CA GLU A 133 -8.99 6.68 -5.56
C GLU A 133 -7.51 6.61 -5.15
N LEU A 134 -7.08 7.36 -4.13
CA LEU A 134 -5.72 7.25 -3.60
C LEU A 134 -5.43 5.89 -2.97
N GLY A 135 -6.44 5.11 -2.58
CA GLY A 135 -6.21 3.74 -2.13
C GLY A 135 -5.67 2.84 -3.25
N LYS A 136 -5.92 3.16 -4.53
CA LYS A 136 -5.43 2.39 -5.68
C LYS A 136 -4.02 2.79 -6.11
N THR A 137 -3.68 4.07 -5.96
CA THR A 137 -2.38 4.61 -6.40
C THR A 137 -1.37 4.70 -5.26
N GLY A 138 -1.85 4.80 -4.01
CA GLY A 138 -1.09 5.32 -2.89
C GLY A 138 -0.72 6.80 -3.11
N GLY A 139 0.05 7.35 -2.18
CA GLY A 139 0.71 8.64 -2.37
C GLY A 139 0.87 9.45 -1.08
N LYS A 140 1.74 10.45 -1.15
CA LYS A 140 1.96 11.42 -0.08
C LYS A 140 1.12 12.67 -0.34
N TYR A 141 0.58 13.25 0.72
CA TYR A 141 -0.09 14.55 0.68
C TYR A 141 0.34 15.41 1.87
N GLU A 142 0.28 16.73 1.68
CA GLU A 142 0.71 17.72 2.65
C GLU A 142 -0.35 18.81 2.79
N ASN A 143 -0.56 19.29 4.01
CA ASN A 143 -1.48 20.38 4.33
C ASN A 143 -0.70 21.50 5.02
N THR A 144 -0.84 22.74 4.54
CA THR A 144 -0.19 23.90 5.14
C THR A 144 -1.20 25.03 5.29
N ALA A 145 -1.22 25.69 6.45
CA ALA A 145 -2.06 26.86 6.64
C ALA A 145 -1.21 28.13 6.85
N TYR A 146 -1.88 29.27 6.73
CA TYR A 146 -1.32 30.60 6.90
C TYR A 146 -2.28 31.45 7.72
N GLN A 147 -1.75 32.12 8.75
CA GLN A 147 -2.44 33.19 9.46
C GLN A 147 -2.06 34.52 8.83
N VAL A 148 -3.04 35.34 8.48
CA VAL A 148 -2.86 36.62 7.80
C VAL A 148 -3.43 37.74 8.67
N ASP A 149 -2.54 38.57 9.21
CA ASP A 149 -2.90 39.64 10.15
C ASP A 149 -2.22 40.94 9.76
N PHE A 150 -2.98 42.04 9.73
CA PHE A 150 -2.45 43.39 9.46
C PHE A 150 -1.64 43.48 8.14
N GLY A 151 -1.92 42.61 7.17
CA GLY A 151 -1.18 42.50 5.91
C GLY A 151 0.18 41.82 6.02
N MET A 152 0.38 40.96 7.03
CA MET A 152 1.51 40.03 7.14
C MET A 152 0.97 38.60 7.17
N ALA A 153 1.68 37.66 6.53
CA ALA A 153 1.36 36.24 6.61
C ALA A 153 2.39 35.48 7.45
N TYR A 154 1.89 34.56 8.27
CA TYR A 154 2.65 33.63 9.08
C TYR A 154 2.26 32.21 8.69
N VAL A 155 3.23 31.39 8.32
CA VAL A 155 3.00 29.99 7.94
C VAL A 155 2.92 29.12 9.18
N THR A 156 1.98 28.16 9.19
CA THR A 156 1.89 27.13 10.23
C THR A 156 2.84 25.99 9.93
N GLU A 157 2.89 24.98 10.81
CA GLU A 157 3.53 23.72 10.47
C GLU A 157 2.84 23.07 9.25
N THR A 158 3.64 22.52 8.34
CA THR A 158 3.17 21.66 7.25
C THR A 158 3.03 20.23 7.77
N VAL A 159 1.81 19.70 7.73
CA VAL A 159 1.53 18.32 8.14
C VAL A 159 1.58 17.41 6.91
N VAL A 160 2.32 16.30 7.02
CA VAL A 160 2.48 15.31 5.96
C VAL A 160 1.83 14.00 6.36
N ASN A 161 1.12 13.37 5.44
CA ASN A 161 0.58 12.02 5.58
C ASN A 161 0.81 11.20 4.31
N ASN A 162 0.67 9.87 4.43
CA ASN A 162 0.79 8.96 3.30
C ASN A 162 -0.43 8.05 3.22
N VAL A 163 -0.88 7.77 2.00
CA VAL A 163 -1.92 6.77 1.71
C VAL A 163 -1.24 5.48 1.24
N PRO A 164 -1.47 4.34 1.91
CA PRO A 164 -0.97 3.07 1.43
C PRO A 164 -1.70 2.64 0.15
N LYS A 165 -0.95 2.04 -0.77
CA LYS A 165 -1.50 1.43 -1.98
C LYS A 165 -2.11 0.06 -1.63
N ILE A 166 -3.35 -0.17 -2.05
CA ILE A 166 -4.01 -1.47 -1.99
C ILE A 166 -3.66 -2.25 -3.27
N GLU A 167 -2.86 -3.29 -3.13
CA GLU A 167 -2.33 -4.07 -4.25
C GLU A 167 -2.45 -5.59 -4.00
N PRO A 168 -3.67 -6.15 -4.12
CA PRO A 168 -3.88 -7.58 -4.02
C PRO A 168 -3.24 -8.34 -5.18
N LYS A 169 -2.86 -9.60 -4.94
CA LYS A 169 -2.33 -10.51 -5.96
C LYS A 169 -3.04 -11.85 -5.91
N LYS A 170 -3.14 -12.51 -7.06
CA LYS A 170 -3.70 -13.84 -7.20
C LYS A 170 -2.69 -14.76 -7.85
N ASP A 171 -2.67 -15.99 -7.38
CA ASP A 171 -1.85 -17.07 -7.92
C ASP A 171 -2.63 -18.40 -7.88
N VAL A 172 -2.11 -19.43 -8.55
CA VAL A 172 -2.64 -20.79 -8.56
C VAL A 172 -1.54 -21.74 -8.09
N VAL A 173 -1.81 -22.57 -7.09
CA VAL A 173 -0.79 -23.47 -6.50
C VAL A 173 -1.37 -24.83 -6.16
N ILE A 174 -0.53 -25.84 -5.96
CA ILE A 174 -1.01 -27.17 -5.53
C ILE A 174 -1.46 -27.16 -4.07
N ASP A 175 -0.69 -26.52 -3.19
CA ASP A 175 -0.98 -26.39 -1.76
C ASP A 175 -0.31 -25.13 -1.18
N HIS A 176 -0.50 -24.88 0.12
CA HIS A 176 0.05 -23.70 0.81
C HIS A 176 1.57 -23.73 1.03
N LEU A 177 2.24 -24.86 0.80
CA LEU A 177 3.70 -25.00 0.92
C LEU A 177 4.38 -24.88 -0.46
N SER A 178 3.59 -24.93 -1.52
CA SER A 178 4.05 -24.88 -2.90
C SER A 178 4.69 -23.54 -3.21
N LYS A 179 5.89 -23.58 -3.77
CA LYS A 179 6.61 -22.40 -4.25
C LYS A 179 6.41 -22.15 -5.74
N GLU A 180 5.83 -23.11 -6.45
CA GLU A 180 5.59 -23.03 -7.88
C GLU A 180 4.17 -22.59 -8.16
N SER A 181 4.08 -21.50 -8.93
CA SER A 181 2.83 -21.05 -9.54
C SER A 181 2.41 -21.99 -10.68
N LEU A 182 1.11 -22.21 -10.81
CA LEU A 182 0.42 -22.85 -11.92
C LEU A 182 -0.24 -21.83 -12.86
N ASP A 183 -0.08 -20.52 -12.61
CA ASP A 183 -0.53 -19.49 -13.54
C ASP A 183 0.17 -19.64 -14.90
N GLY A 184 -0.61 -19.60 -15.97
CA GLY A 184 -0.23 -19.91 -17.34
C GLY A 184 0.05 -21.39 -17.64
N LYS A 185 -0.18 -22.31 -16.68
CA LYS A 185 0.13 -23.75 -16.84
C LYS A 185 -1.13 -24.62 -16.88
N ASP A 186 -0.90 -25.91 -17.16
CA ASP A 186 -1.94 -26.93 -17.17
C ASP A 186 -2.34 -27.37 -15.75
N VAL A 187 -3.65 -27.45 -15.53
CA VAL A 187 -4.29 -28.15 -14.40
C VAL A 187 -5.06 -29.33 -15.00
N ARG A 188 -4.80 -30.54 -14.52
CA ARG A 188 -5.45 -31.76 -15.06
C ARG A 188 -6.91 -31.82 -14.64
N LEU A 189 -7.74 -32.46 -15.46
CA LEU A 189 -9.11 -32.78 -15.09
C LEU A 189 -9.14 -33.61 -13.79
N ASN A 190 -10.04 -33.27 -12.87
CA ASN A 190 -10.18 -33.79 -11.51
C ASN A 190 -8.99 -33.51 -10.57
N GLN A 191 -8.04 -32.65 -10.96
CA GLN A 191 -6.96 -32.25 -10.08
C GLN A 191 -7.47 -31.23 -9.07
N THR A 192 -7.13 -31.46 -7.81
CA THR A 192 -7.26 -30.48 -6.74
C THR A 192 -6.09 -29.51 -6.77
N PHE A 193 -6.40 -28.22 -6.61
CA PHE A 193 -5.43 -27.13 -6.54
C PHE A 193 -5.99 -26.03 -5.63
N ASN A 194 -5.26 -24.94 -5.45
CA ASN A 194 -5.73 -23.79 -4.69
C ASN A 194 -5.59 -22.50 -5.51
N TYR A 195 -6.63 -21.68 -5.50
CA TYR A 195 -6.44 -20.26 -5.76
C TYR A 195 -5.84 -19.62 -4.51
N LYS A 196 -4.65 -19.04 -4.65
CA LYS A 196 -3.95 -18.30 -3.61
C LYS A 196 -4.29 -16.81 -3.76
N LEU A 197 -5.11 -16.29 -2.86
CA LEU A 197 -5.51 -14.89 -2.82
C LEU A 197 -4.64 -14.15 -1.82
N VAL A 198 -3.66 -13.39 -2.30
CA VAL A 198 -2.74 -12.61 -1.47
C VAL A 198 -3.33 -11.22 -1.27
N GLY A 199 -3.69 -10.90 -0.03
CA GLY A 199 -4.24 -9.60 0.32
C GLY A 199 -3.18 -8.51 0.27
N SER A 200 -3.59 -7.24 0.29
CA SER A 200 -2.66 -6.13 0.31
C SER A 200 -1.91 -6.06 1.64
N LEU A 201 -0.64 -5.66 1.59
CA LEU A 201 0.12 -5.32 2.78
C LEU A 201 -0.38 -3.99 3.34
N ILE A 202 -0.81 -4.03 4.59
CA ILE A 202 -1.17 -2.84 5.35
C ILE A 202 0.05 -2.44 6.18
N PRO A 203 0.60 -1.23 6.00
CA PRO A 203 1.77 -0.81 6.74
C PRO A 203 1.45 -0.55 8.22
N LYS A 204 2.51 -0.50 9.02
CA LYS A 204 2.50 0.04 10.38
C LYS A 204 2.32 1.56 10.39
N ASP A 205 2.24 2.10 11.60
CA ASP A 205 2.09 3.53 11.90
C ASP A 205 0.80 4.12 11.29
N ARG A 206 -0.29 3.35 11.35
CA ARG A 206 -1.61 3.78 10.86
C ARG A 206 -2.24 4.85 11.73
N SER A 207 -3.08 5.68 11.11
CA SER A 207 -3.91 6.68 11.80
C SER A 207 -5.18 6.10 12.40
N GLU A 208 -5.60 4.91 11.96
CA GLU A 208 -6.84 4.27 12.38
C GLU A 208 -6.71 2.74 12.40
N GLN A 209 -7.70 2.11 13.04
CA GLN A 209 -7.87 0.66 13.11
C GLN A 209 -8.37 0.09 11.78
N LEU A 210 -8.08 -1.19 11.54
CA LEU A 210 -8.71 -1.95 10.47
C LEU A 210 -10.10 -2.38 10.91
N PHE A 211 -11.08 -2.29 10.02
CA PHE A 211 -12.45 -2.77 10.25
C PHE A 211 -13.00 -3.56 9.06
N GLU A 212 -12.28 -3.57 7.94
CA GLU A 212 -12.61 -4.41 6.79
C GLU A 212 -11.34 -4.90 6.10
N TYR A 213 -11.26 -6.22 5.91
CA TYR A 213 -10.23 -6.91 5.13
C TYR A 213 -10.85 -8.20 4.58
N LYS A 214 -11.20 -8.20 3.29
CA LYS A 214 -12.03 -9.25 2.68
C LYS A 214 -11.43 -9.78 1.38
N PHE A 215 -11.86 -10.98 1.00
CA PHE A 215 -11.50 -11.63 -0.24
C PHE A 215 -12.80 -12.10 -0.90
N ARG A 216 -13.15 -11.52 -2.05
CA ARG A 216 -14.34 -11.89 -2.80
C ARG A 216 -13.93 -12.51 -4.12
N ASP A 217 -14.22 -13.78 -4.30
CA ASP A 217 -13.89 -14.54 -5.50
C ASP A 217 -15.19 -14.92 -6.23
N ASP A 218 -15.27 -14.53 -7.50
CA ASP A 218 -16.33 -14.91 -8.44
C ASP A 218 -15.68 -15.86 -9.45
N TYR A 219 -15.49 -17.11 -9.04
CA TYR A 219 -14.78 -18.13 -9.79
C TYR A 219 -15.67 -18.75 -10.85
N ASP A 220 -15.08 -19.34 -11.89
CA ASP A 220 -15.84 -20.05 -12.93
C ASP A 220 -16.31 -21.43 -12.42
N GLU A 221 -17.54 -21.48 -11.94
CA GLU A 221 -18.16 -22.71 -11.41
C GLU A 221 -18.43 -23.78 -12.48
N THR A 222 -18.31 -23.44 -13.77
CA THR A 222 -18.45 -24.42 -14.85
C THR A 222 -17.18 -25.26 -15.03
N HIS A 223 -16.03 -24.76 -14.58
CA HIS A 223 -14.75 -25.45 -14.67
C HIS A 223 -14.12 -25.77 -13.32
N ASP A 224 -14.42 -25.03 -12.26
CA ASP A 224 -13.83 -25.21 -10.93
C ASP A 224 -14.91 -25.46 -9.88
N ASP A 225 -14.87 -26.62 -9.22
CA ASP A 225 -15.74 -26.94 -8.08
C ASP A 225 -15.09 -26.48 -6.76
N TYR A 226 -15.84 -25.70 -5.99
CA TYR A 226 -15.45 -25.26 -4.64
C TYR A 226 -16.17 -26.05 -3.56
N GLN A 227 -15.42 -26.79 -2.76
CA GLN A 227 -15.95 -27.63 -1.69
C GLN A 227 -16.03 -26.93 -0.33
N SER A 228 -15.96 -25.59 -0.30
CA SER A 228 -16.00 -24.79 0.94
C SER A 228 -14.83 -25.03 1.88
N ILE A 229 -13.72 -25.54 1.34
CA ILE A 229 -12.45 -25.78 2.05
C ILE A 229 -11.53 -24.60 1.76
N TYR A 230 -11.12 -23.90 2.81
CA TYR A 230 -10.16 -22.82 2.71
C TYR A 230 -9.28 -22.75 3.95
N GLN A 231 -8.12 -22.13 3.79
CA GLN A 231 -7.21 -21.79 4.88
C GLN A 231 -6.71 -20.36 4.70
N VAL A 232 -6.44 -19.69 5.81
CA VAL A 232 -5.93 -18.32 5.82
C VAL A 232 -4.65 -18.27 6.64
N PHE A 233 -3.62 -17.61 6.15
CA PHE A 233 -2.33 -17.51 6.83
C PHE A 233 -1.85 -16.07 6.91
N ALA A 234 -1.18 -15.72 8.01
CA ALA A 234 -0.45 -14.47 8.12
C ALA A 234 0.78 -14.49 7.20
N THR A 235 1.11 -13.39 6.54
CA THR A 235 2.36 -13.28 5.75
C THR A 235 3.42 -12.41 6.42
N VAL A 236 3.05 -11.72 7.50
CA VAL A 236 3.91 -10.85 8.31
C VAL A 236 3.66 -11.09 9.79
N ASP A 237 4.64 -10.74 10.61
CA ASP A 237 4.50 -10.72 12.06
C ASP A 237 3.62 -9.54 12.51
N PHE A 238 2.70 -9.78 13.44
CA PHE A 238 1.87 -8.71 14.02
C PHE A 238 1.47 -9.00 15.47
N GLU A 239 1.00 -7.96 16.15
CA GLU A 239 0.55 -8.03 17.53
C GLU A 239 -0.83 -7.40 17.67
N THR A 240 -1.64 -7.96 18.56
CA THR A 240 -2.97 -7.47 18.90
C THR A 240 -2.96 -6.79 20.27
N SER A 241 -3.98 -5.97 20.53
CA SER A 241 -4.09 -5.13 21.73
C SER A 241 -4.18 -5.92 23.05
N ASP A 242 -4.51 -7.21 23.00
CA ASP A 242 -4.50 -8.13 24.13
C ASP A 242 -3.11 -8.77 24.38
N GLY A 243 -2.11 -8.42 23.57
CA GLY A 243 -0.73 -8.90 23.66
C GLY A 243 -0.47 -10.22 22.93
N GLN A 244 -1.45 -10.75 22.18
CA GLN A 244 -1.19 -11.91 21.33
C GLN A 244 -0.28 -11.54 20.16
N LYS A 245 0.69 -12.41 19.89
CA LYS A 245 1.67 -12.24 18.81
C LYS A 245 1.49 -13.34 17.79
N PHE A 246 1.46 -12.95 16.53
CA PHE A 246 1.37 -13.83 15.39
C PHE A 246 2.65 -13.73 14.58
N LYS A 247 3.09 -14.86 14.05
CA LYS A 247 4.22 -14.99 13.14
C LYS A 247 3.74 -15.16 11.72
N ALA A 248 4.56 -14.72 10.76
CA ALA A 248 4.36 -15.10 9.37
C ALA A 248 4.27 -16.64 9.26
N GLY A 249 3.24 -17.12 8.58
CA GLY A 249 2.88 -18.53 8.45
C GLY A 249 1.87 -19.04 9.49
N ASP A 250 1.53 -18.26 10.53
CA ASP A 250 0.48 -18.65 11.47
C ASP A 250 -0.88 -18.73 10.79
N GLU A 251 -1.67 -19.76 11.10
CA GLU A 251 -3.00 -19.94 10.56
C GLU A 251 -4.01 -19.00 11.24
N LEU A 252 -4.73 -18.23 10.41
CA LEU A 252 -5.72 -17.23 10.80
C LEU A 252 -7.16 -17.64 10.48
N THR A 253 -7.40 -18.82 9.90
CA THR A 253 -8.74 -19.27 9.44
C THR A 253 -9.83 -19.08 10.50
N LYS A 254 -9.51 -19.32 11.78
CA LYS A 254 -10.45 -19.17 12.92
C LYS A 254 -10.95 -17.74 13.16
N PHE A 255 -10.25 -16.72 12.65
CA PHE A 255 -10.63 -15.31 12.73
C PHE A 255 -11.38 -14.83 11.50
N THR A 256 -11.78 -15.77 10.64
CA THR A 256 -12.47 -15.48 9.39
C THR A 256 -13.79 -16.24 9.30
N SER A 257 -14.67 -15.73 8.46
CA SER A 257 -15.93 -16.37 8.08
C SER A 257 -16.03 -16.41 6.56
N GLN A 258 -16.76 -17.39 6.04
CA GLN A 258 -17.04 -17.50 4.61
C GLN A 258 -18.54 -17.46 4.33
N VAL A 259 -18.93 -16.84 3.22
CA VAL A 259 -20.26 -16.91 2.63
C VAL A 259 -20.10 -17.44 1.20
N VAL A 260 -20.84 -18.51 0.86
CA VAL A 260 -20.69 -19.20 -0.42
C VAL A 260 -22.03 -19.25 -1.15
N ASP A 261 -22.04 -18.81 -2.41
CA ASP A 261 -23.13 -19.01 -3.36
C ASP A 261 -22.63 -19.92 -4.49
N LYS A 262 -22.70 -21.24 -4.26
CA LYS A 262 -22.20 -22.25 -5.20
C LYS A 262 -22.88 -22.19 -6.56
N ALA A 263 -24.14 -21.74 -6.60
CA ALA A 263 -24.91 -21.66 -7.85
C ALA A 263 -24.46 -20.51 -8.75
N LYS A 264 -23.65 -19.58 -8.23
CA LYS A 264 -23.11 -18.45 -8.97
C LYS A 264 -21.57 -18.39 -8.94
N GLY A 265 -20.90 -19.43 -8.45
CA GLY A 265 -19.45 -19.43 -8.33
C GLY A 265 -18.86 -18.40 -7.37
N LYS A 266 -19.59 -18.00 -6.31
CA LYS A 266 -19.12 -16.92 -5.40
C LYS A 266 -18.69 -17.43 -4.05
N VAL A 267 -17.55 -16.93 -3.58
CA VAL A 267 -17.08 -17.06 -2.20
C VAL A 267 -16.57 -15.73 -1.67
N ASP A 268 -17.13 -15.31 -0.54
CA ASP A 268 -16.69 -14.13 0.22
C ASP A 268 -16.07 -14.58 1.54
N ILE A 269 -14.79 -14.33 1.73
CA ILE A 269 -14.09 -14.53 3.00
C ILE A 269 -13.87 -13.18 3.68
N SER A 270 -14.29 -13.08 4.94
CA SER A 270 -14.19 -11.87 5.74
C SER A 270 -13.50 -12.14 7.06
N PHE A 271 -12.50 -11.33 7.40
CA PHE A 271 -11.99 -11.27 8.76
C PHE A 271 -13.03 -10.68 9.72
N ASP A 272 -13.02 -11.18 10.95
CA ASP A 272 -13.82 -10.65 12.05
C ASP A 272 -13.45 -9.19 12.36
N ASP A 273 -14.45 -8.33 12.54
CA ASP A 273 -14.28 -6.90 12.79
C ASP A 273 -13.56 -6.62 14.12
N ALA A 274 -13.86 -7.38 15.18
CA ALA A 274 -13.21 -7.19 16.47
C ALA A 274 -11.73 -7.65 16.41
N PHE A 275 -11.45 -8.74 15.70
CA PHE A 275 -10.08 -9.16 15.42
C PHE A 275 -9.30 -8.09 14.65
N LEU A 276 -9.84 -7.55 13.55
CA LEU A 276 -9.18 -6.50 12.77
C LEU A 276 -8.89 -5.26 13.62
N LYS A 277 -9.85 -4.82 14.45
CA LYS A 277 -9.69 -3.67 15.34
C LYS A 277 -8.69 -3.92 16.46
N SER A 278 -8.44 -5.17 16.81
CA SER A 278 -7.45 -5.53 17.83
C SER A 278 -6.01 -5.41 17.31
N ILE A 279 -5.77 -5.45 15.99
CA ILE A 279 -4.41 -5.37 15.43
C ILE A 279 -3.83 -3.97 15.67
N LEU A 280 -2.68 -3.91 16.34
CA LEU A 280 -2.04 -2.65 16.73
C LEU A 280 -1.70 -1.80 15.51
N GLU A 281 -1.92 -0.48 15.59
CA GLU A 281 -1.58 0.45 14.51
C GLU A 281 -0.07 0.50 14.23
N THR A 282 0.75 0.07 15.18
CA THR A 282 2.21 -0.04 15.07
C THR A 282 2.68 -1.34 14.41
N SER A 283 1.79 -2.29 14.16
CA SER A 283 2.10 -3.53 13.45
C SER A 283 1.73 -3.42 11.97
N GLU A 284 2.47 -4.10 11.12
CA GLU A 284 2.01 -4.38 9.75
C GLU A 284 0.91 -5.45 9.80
N PHE A 285 0.13 -5.58 8.73
CA PHE A 285 -0.82 -6.68 8.59
C PHE A 285 -0.96 -7.09 7.13
N GLN A 286 -0.90 -8.39 6.88
CA GLN A 286 -1.21 -8.99 5.61
C GLN A 286 -1.56 -10.46 5.82
N ALA A 287 -2.53 -10.94 5.06
CA ALA A 287 -2.93 -12.33 5.05
C ALA A 287 -3.12 -12.83 3.62
N GLU A 288 -3.01 -14.13 3.45
CA GLU A 288 -3.30 -14.84 2.21
C GLU A 288 -4.29 -15.97 2.44
N VAL A 289 -5.18 -16.18 1.47
CA VAL A 289 -6.21 -17.21 1.48
C VAL A 289 -5.88 -18.27 0.45
N TYR A 290 -6.07 -19.54 0.81
CA TYR A 290 -6.01 -20.67 -0.11
C TYR A 290 -7.42 -21.24 -0.25
N LEU A 291 -8.03 -21.05 -1.41
CA LEU A 291 -9.31 -21.64 -1.77
C LEU A 291 -9.07 -22.97 -2.47
N GLN A 292 -9.42 -24.10 -1.84
CA GLN A 292 -9.22 -25.41 -2.44
C GLN A 292 -10.30 -25.69 -3.48
N MET A 293 -9.87 -25.82 -4.74
CA MET A 293 -10.70 -26.06 -5.91
C MET A 293 -10.42 -27.44 -6.51
N THR A 294 -11.38 -27.97 -7.26
CA THR A 294 -11.17 -29.14 -8.11
C THR A 294 -11.57 -28.80 -9.55
N ARG A 295 -10.67 -29.02 -10.52
CA ARG A 295 -10.96 -28.81 -11.94
C ARG A 295 -11.93 -29.87 -12.46
N ILE A 296 -13.12 -29.49 -12.91
CA ILE A 296 -14.20 -30.40 -13.32
C ILE A 296 -14.50 -30.43 -14.82
N GLN A 297 -13.93 -29.51 -15.61
CA GLN A 297 -14.16 -29.42 -17.05
C GLN A 297 -12.87 -29.05 -17.80
N SER A 298 -12.71 -29.52 -19.05
CA SER A 298 -11.60 -29.11 -19.93
C SER A 298 -11.84 -27.71 -20.51
N GLY A 299 -10.78 -26.94 -20.71
CA GLY A 299 -10.87 -25.57 -21.21
C GLY A 299 -9.80 -24.65 -20.65
N THR A 300 -9.82 -23.39 -21.07
CA THR A 300 -9.03 -22.33 -20.45
C THR A 300 -9.89 -21.64 -19.40
N VAL A 301 -9.33 -21.49 -18.20
CA VAL A 301 -10.04 -20.93 -17.04
C VAL A 301 -9.27 -19.72 -16.54
N GLU A 302 -9.96 -18.58 -16.47
CA GLU A 302 -9.44 -17.35 -15.89
C GLU A 302 -10.06 -17.14 -14.51
N ASN A 303 -9.31 -16.49 -13.61
CA ASN A 303 -9.89 -16.09 -12.33
C ASN A 303 -9.26 -14.80 -11.77
N THR A 304 -10.09 -13.96 -11.16
CA THR A 304 -9.72 -12.68 -10.53
C THR A 304 -10.49 -12.56 -9.22
N TYR A 305 -9.92 -11.93 -8.19
CA TYR A 305 -10.66 -11.67 -6.96
C TYR A 305 -10.67 -10.18 -6.63
N SER A 306 -11.65 -9.76 -5.85
CA SER A 306 -11.78 -8.40 -5.34
C SER A 306 -11.40 -8.32 -3.87
N HIS A 307 -10.64 -7.30 -3.49
CA HIS A 307 -10.09 -7.11 -2.15
C HIS A 307 -10.58 -5.80 -1.51
N PRO A 308 -11.70 -5.83 -0.77
CA PRO A 308 -12.14 -4.71 0.06
C PRO A 308 -11.26 -4.54 1.30
N VAL A 309 -10.75 -3.32 1.51
CA VAL A 309 -10.03 -2.87 2.70
C VAL A 309 -10.54 -1.49 3.14
N ASN A 310 -11.06 -1.39 4.37
CA ASN A 310 -11.65 -0.17 4.95
C ASN A 310 -12.53 0.65 3.98
N GLY A 311 -13.38 -0.01 3.17
CA GLY A 311 -14.29 0.65 2.22
C GLY A 311 -13.70 1.07 0.87
N VAL A 312 -12.46 0.66 0.58
CA VAL A 312 -11.81 0.73 -0.74
C VAL A 312 -11.68 -0.68 -1.31
N GLU A 313 -12.09 -0.86 -2.56
CA GLU A 313 -12.11 -2.16 -3.22
C GLU A 313 -11.23 -2.14 -4.47
N VAL A 314 -10.30 -3.10 -4.57
CA VAL A 314 -9.36 -3.24 -5.69
C VAL A 314 -9.33 -4.69 -6.15
N ALA A 315 -9.34 -4.92 -7.47
CA ALA A 315 -9.21 -6.25 -8.05
C ALA A 315 -7.74 -6.70 -8.12
N SER A 316 -7.49 -7.99 -7.99
CA SER A 316 -6.17 -8.60 -8.24
C SER A 316 -5.82 -8.64 -9.73
N ASN A 317 -4.64 -9.15 -10.06
CA ASN A 317 -4.38 -9.70 -11.39
C ASN A 317 -5.34 -10.87 -11.70
N THR A 318 -5.54 -11.11 -12.98
CA THR A 318 -6.19 -12.33 -13.50
C THR A 318 -5.14 -13.42 -13.68
N VAL A 319 -5.42 -14.60 -13.15
CA VAL A 319 -4.63 -15.82 -13.42
C VAL A 319 -5.33 -16.66 -14.48
N VAL A 320 -4.57 -17.42 -15.24
CA VAL A 320 -5.06 -18.25 -16.35
C VAL A 320 -4.50 -19.65 -16.23
N THR A 321 -5.34 -20.68 -16.31
CA THR A 321 -4.89 -22.08 -16.39
C THR A 321 -5.54 -22.79 -17.57
N HIS A 322 -4.95 -23.89 -18.02
CA HIS A 322 -5.50 -24.69 -19.10
C HIS A 322 -5.75 -26.14 -18.66
N THR A 323 -6.81 -26.75 -19.18
CA THR A 323 -7.05 -28.19 -19.05
C THR A 323 -7.25 -28.76 -20.43
N PRO A 324 -6.33 -29.62 -20.91
CA PRO A 324 -6.44 -30.25 -22.22
C PRO A 324 -7.75 -31.00 -22.39
N GLU A 325 -8.33 -30.93 -23.58
CA GLU A 325 -9.47 -31.78 -23.95
C GLU A 325 -9.04 -33.26 -23.92
N PRO A 326 -9.92 -34.17 -23.45
CA PRO A 326 -9.65 -35.59 -23.55
C PRO A 326 -9.45 -35.97 -25.03
N PRO A 327 -8.45 -36.82 -25.37
CA PRO A 327 -8.23 -37.23 -26.74
C PRO A 327 -9.51 -37.86 -27.30
N LYS A 328 -9.93 -37.41 -28.50
CA LYS A 328 -11.06 -38.02 -29.20
C LYS A 328 -10.81 -39.52 -29.36
N PRO A 329 -11.82 -40.40 -29.15
CA PRO A 329 -11.67 -41.82 -29.42
C PRO A 329 -11.16 -42.03 -30.84
N GLU A 330 -10.05 -42.75 -31.01
CA GLU A 330 -9.63 -43.18 -32.34
C GLU A 330 -10.73 -44.10 -32.90
N GLU A 331 -11.27 -43.74 -34.07
CA GLU A 331 -12.12 -44.67 -34.81
C GLU A 331 -11.33 -45.96 -35.08
N PRO A 332 -11.91 -47.16 -34.87
CA PRO A 332 -11.20 -48.39 -35.13
C PRO A 332 -10.77 -48.42 -36.59
N LYS A 333 -9.45 -48.43 -36.84
CA LYS A 333 -8.88 -48.71 -38.16
C LYS A 333 -9.47 -50.04 -38.62
N LYS A 334 -10.26 -50.02 -39.70
CA LYS A 334 -10.64 -51.24 -40.43
C LYS A 334 -9.35 -51.98 -40.77
N GLU A 335 -9.22 -53.21 -40.28
CA GLU A 335 -8.16 -54.12 -40.70
C GLU A 335 -8.27 -54.32 -42.23
N GLU A 336 -7.22 -53.95 -42.95
CA GLU A 336 -7.06 -54.36 -44.34
C GLU A 336 -6.77 -55.88 -44.39
N PRO A 337 -7.35 -56.60 -45.37
CA PRO A 337 -7.22 -58.05 -45.44
C PRO A 337 -5.78 -58.48 -45.72
N LYS A 338 -5.31 -59.42 -44.90
CA LYS A 338 -4.00 -60.08 -44.97
C LYS A 338 -3.83 -60.83 -46.32
N PRO A 339 -2.74 -60.65 -47.08
CA PRO A 339 -2.50 -61.45 -48.27
C PRO A 339 -2.03 -62.87 -47.90
N GLU A 340 -2.59 -63.86 -48.60
CA GLU A 340 -2.21 -65.28 -48.56
C GLU A 340 -0.86 -65.58 -49.27
N PRO A 341 -0.19 -66.70 -48.92
CA PRO A 341 1.22 -66.94 -49.25
C PRO A 341 1.44 -67.58 -50.63
N LYS A 342 2.59 -67.31 -51.25
CA LYS A 342 3.13 -68.09 -52.39
C LYS A 342 4.57 -68.57 -52.13
N LEU A 343 4.81 -69.82 -52.53
CA LEU A 343 5.96 -70.68 -52.26
C LEU A 343 7.28 -70.31 -53.00
N GLU A 344 8.38 -70.57 -52.28
CA GLU A 344 9.79 -70.97 -52.57
C GLU A 344 10.26 -71.21 -54.03
N GLN A 345 11.32 -70.51 -54.53
CA GLN A 345 12.81 -70.75 -54.49
C GLN A 345 13.36 -71.41 -55.80
N PRO A 346 14.64 -71.20 -56.25
CA PRO A 346 15.84 -71.59 -55.50
C PRO A 346 17.11 -70.69 -55.59
N LYS A 347 18.01 -71.05 -54.66
CA LYS A 347 19.33 -70.51 -54.25
C LYS A 347 20.44 -70.50 -55.32
N LYS A 348 21.44 -69.66 -55.08
CA LYS A 348 22.86 -69.99 -55.34
C LYS A 348 23.74 -69.52 -54.18
N GLU A 349 24.72 -70.35 -53.83
CA GLU A 349 25.43 -70.46 -52.56
C GLU A 349 26.62 -69.50 -52.37
N GLU A 350 26.99 -69.37 -51.08
CA GLU A 350 28.09 -68.62 -50.46
C GLU A 350 29.50 -69.09 -50.86
N PRO A 351 30.54 -68.42 -50.35
CA PRO A 351 31.30 -69.12 -49.30
C PRO A 351 31.59 -68.28 -48.04
N LYS A 352 31.78 -69.02 -46.95
CA LYS A 352 31.87 -68.67 -45.53
C LYS A 352 33.37 -68.70 -45.05
N PRO A 353 33.73 -68.61 -43.75
CA PRO A 353 34.20 -67.42 -43.01
C PRO A 353 35.56 -67.63 -42.28
N GLU A 354 35.93 -66.71 -41.36
CA GLU A 354 36.45 -66.92 -39.97
C GLU A 354 37.38 -65.77 -39.51
N PRO A 355 37.71 -65.59 -38.19
CA PRO A 355 36.85 -65.56 -37.01
C PRO A 355 37.18 -64.39 -36.04
N LYS A 356 36.35 -64.29 -34.99
CA LYS A 356 36.35 -63.33 -33.84
C LYS A 356 37.51 -63.59 -32.85
N PRO A 357 37.81 -62.66 -31.93
CA PRO A 357 37.67 -63.03 -30.52
C PRO A 357 37.01 -61.96 -29.62
N GLU A 358 36.68 -62.42 -28.43
CA GLU A 358 35.71 -61.91 -27.45
C GLU A 358 36.32 -61.04 -26.32
N PRO A 359 35.50 -60.47 -25.40
CA PRO A 359 35.79 -59.22 -24.69
C PRO A 359 36.51 -59.43 -23.36
N LYS A 360 37.05 -58.33 -22.78
CA LYS A 360 37.49 -58.29 -21.39
C LYS A 360 36.99 -57.04 -20.65
N THR A 361 36.54 -57.33 -19.43
CA THR A 361 36.16 -56.54 -18.25
C THR A 361 37.05 -55.34 -17.95
N PRO A 362 36.53 -54.29 -17.29
CA PRO A 362 37.34 -53.40 -16.44
C PRO A 362 37.23 -53.77 -14.95
N GLU A 363 38.37 -54.02 -14.32
CA GLU A 363 38.62 -54.04 -12.87
C GLU A 363 38.90 -52.63 -12.32
N GLU A 364 38.74 -52.50 -11.00
CA GLU A 364 38.89 -51.33 -10.11
C GLU A 364 40.26 -50.61 -10.14
N HIS A 365 40.27 -49.34 -9.71
CA HIS A 365 41.26 -48.75 -8.77
C HIS A 365 40.79 -47.32 -8.31
N PRO A 366 41.34 -46.72 -7.23
CA PRO A 366 40.60 -46.46 -5.98
C PRO A 366 40.56 -44.97 -5.51
N GLN A 367 39.86 -44.74 -4.38
CA GLN A 367 39.77 -43.50 -3.60
C GLN A 367 41.07 -43.14 -2.82
N GLU A 368 41.33 -41.83 -2.65
CA GLU A 368 41.87 -41.19 -1.42
C GLU A 368 41.63 -39.65 -1.55
N LEU A 369 40.77 -38.97 -0.76
CA LEU A 369 40.88 -38.44 0.63
C LEU A 369 42.02 -37.43 0.87
N VAL A 370 41.70 -36.14 1.12
CA VAL A 370 42.33 -35.29 2.17
C VAL A 370 41.39 -34.15 2.63
N ASN A 371 41.37 -33.97 3.96
CA ASN A 371 40.62 -33.04 4.82
C ASN A 371 41.00 -31.54 4.73
N GLN A 372 40.07 -30.67 5.17
CA GLN A 372 40.32 -29.27 5.58
C GLN A 372 40.16 -29.09 7.11
N PRO A 373 40.83 -28.08 7.71
CA PRO A 373 40.39 -27.46 8.97
C PRO A 373 40.09 -25.95 8.85
N GLU A 374 39.19 -25.48 9.72
CA GLU A 374 38.73 -24.08 9.90
C GLU A 374 39.71 -23.19 10.69
N ARG A 375 39.76 -21.88 10.36
CA ARG A 375 39.34 -20.71 11.20
C ARG A 375 40.06 -19.40 10.84
N SER A 376 39.25 -18.34 10.76
CA SER A 376 39.44 -16.95 11.29
C SER A 376 39.30 -15.79 10.28
N LEU A 377 38.44 -14.83 10.64
CA LEU A 377 38.33 -13.43 10.18
C LEU A 377 39.26 -12.53 11.04
N PRO A 378 39.58 -11.23 10.76
CA PRO A 378 38.82 -10.26 9.93
C PRO A 378 39.60 -9.23 9.06
N SER A 379 38.81 -8.41 8.33
CA SER A 379 39.00 -6.99 7.94
C SER A 379 39.89 -6.61 6.75
N THR A 380 39.28 -6.09 5.66
CA THR A 380 39.34 -4.67 5.21
C THR A 380 38.85 -4.54 3.75
N GLY A 381 38.13 -3.44 3.44
CA GLY A 381 38.13 -2.84 2.10
C GLY A 381 36.85 -2.93 1.25
N GLU A 382 35.87 -2.08 1.57
CA GLU A 382 35.18 -1.15 0.66
C GLU A 382 35.13 -1.45 -0.85
N LYS A 383 33.91 -1.55 -1.41
CA LYS A 383 33.45 -0.68 -2.51
C LYS A 383 31.94 -0.77 -2.71
N ASP A 384 31.30 0.37 -2.51
CA ASP A 384 29.90 0.63 -2.75
C ASP A 384 29.56 0.81 -4.23
N SER A 385 28.26 0.61 -4.43
CA SER A 385 27.36 0.81 -5.55
C SER A 385 27.24 2.23 -6.10
N ALA A 386 26.54 2.28 -7.25
CA ALA A 386 25.58 3.31 -7.68
C ALA A 386 26.10 4.45 -8.57
N ASP A 387 25.91 4.26 -9.87
CA ASP A 387 25.68 5.32 -10.85
C ASP A 387 24.24 5.83 -10.72
N LEU A 388 24.06 7.12 -10.39
CA LEU A 388 23.23 8.04 -11.19
C LEU A 388 23.39 9.51 -10.74
N LEU A 389 23.90 10.33 -11.68
CA LEU A 389 23.56 11.73 -11.97
C LEU A 389 23.00 12.64 -10.85
N LEU A 390 23.72 13.72 -10.54
CA LEU A 390 23.24 15.08 -10.87
C LEU A 390 24.37 16.12 -10.82
N ALA A 391 24.31 17.06 -11.74
CA ALA A 391 25.22 18.16 -11.94
C ALA A 391 25.02 19.31 -10.93
N ALA A 392 26.10 20.07 -10.73
CA ALA A 392 26.17 21.53 -10.71
C ALA A 392 26.76 22.20 -9.45
N LEU A 393 27.77 23.03 -9.75
CA LEU A 393 28.21 24.28 -9.12
C LEU A 393 29.27 24.23 -8.02
N ALA A 394 30.50 24.48 -8.50
CA ALA A 394 31.60 25.05 -7.78
C ALA A 394 31.35 26.53 -7.40
N MET A 395 31.82 26.91 -6.21
CA MET A 395 32.44 28.19 -5.77
C MET A 395 32.44 28.09 -4.23
N GLY A 396 33.54 28.01 -3.48
CA GLY A 396 34.86 28.59 -3.64
C GLY A 396 35.05 29.68 -2.59
N SER A 397 35.46 29.35 -1.36
CA SER A 397 36.10 30.31 -0.43
C SER A 397 36.74 29.64 0.79
N VAL A 398 38.06 29.48 0.69
CA VAL A 398 39.12 29.87 1.63
C VAL A 398 38.91 29.71 3.15
N ALA A 399 39.88 28.99 3.72
CA ALA A 399 40.15 28.74 5.12
C ALA A 399 40.57 29.96 5.96
N THR A 400 40.23 29.91 7.25
CA THR A 400 41.03 30.30 8.43
C THR A 400 40.16 29.91 9.64
N GLY A 401 40.58 29.18 10.66
CA GLY A 401 41.88 29.05 11.26
C GLY A 401 41.74 29.35 12.76
N LEU A 402 41.69 28.29 13.56
CA LEU A 402 42.31 28.15 14.89
C LEU A 402 41.65 28.69 16.19
N PHE A 403 41.60 27.75 17.15
CA PHE A 403 41.71 27.87 18.62
C PHE A 403 40.61 28.58 19.44
N TYR A 404 39.96 27.88 20.38
CA TYR A 404 40.43 27.82 21.78
C TYR A 404 39.68 26.78 22.64
N SER A 405 40.33 26.46 23.75
CA SER A 405 40.22 25.34 24.68
C SER A 405 38.94 25.12 25.49
N LYS A 406 38.74 23.83 25.81
CA LYS A 406 38.24 23.27 27.09
C LYS A 406 38.32 24.19 28.31
N ARG A 407 37.24 24.21 29.11
CA ARG A 407 37.35 24.20 30.58
C ARG A 407 36.14 23.50 31.23
N LYS A 408 36.44 22.41 31.93
CA LYS A 408 35.62 21.79 32.99
C LYS A 408 35.60 22.69 34.23
N LYS A 409 34.47 22.73 34.93
CA LYS A 409 34.30 22.63 36.41
C LYS A 409 32.78 22.57 36.69
N LYS A 410 32.27 21.42 37.16
CA LYS A 410 32.07 20.99 38.57
C LYS A 410 30.96 21.73 39.30
N GLU A 411 29.90 20.97 39.57
CA GLU A 411 29.05 20.88 40.79
C GLU A 411 29.00 22.10 41.74
N ALA A 412 27.78 22.60 41.94
CA ALA A 412 27.08 22.59 43.21
C ALA A 412 25.57 22.57 42.94
#